data_AF-A0A023BU12-F1
#
_entry.id   AF-A0A023BU12-F1
#
_cell.length_a   1.000
_cell.length_b   1.000
_cell.length_c   1.000
_cell.angle_alpha   90.00
_cell.angle_beta   90.00
_cell.angle_gamma   90.00
#
_symmetry.space_group_name_H-M   'P 1'
#
loop_
_entity.id
_entity.type
_entity.pdbx_description
1 polymer ?
#
loop_
_entity_poly.entity_id
_entity_poly.type
_entity_poly.pdbx_seq_one_letter_code
_entity_poly.pdbx_strand_id
1 'polypeptide(L)'
;MDSKESQNKIPDFDKPNWGDKSFDYFKWFKFHHLKTLEKYHNLINKQYKKLPLGKGYKSEDIKLLLNYLDELIKLYDWLPDTSGGKDSMDKLIEYRNEFEELYLNHSVDDASYWLAQEINLKVFTIYNYMNAICEEE
;
A
#
# COMPACT_ATOMS: atom_id res chain seq x y z
N MET A 1 11.41 14.38 18.51
CA MET A 1 10.58 15.48 17.99
C MET A 1 9.31 14.86 17.46
N ASP A 2 8.22 15.62 17.55
CA ASP A 2 6.87 15.19 17.88
C ASP A 2 6.15 14.26 16.89
N SER A 3 5.67 13.12 17.40
CA SER A 3 4.78 12.16 16.75
C SER A 3 3.31 12.66 16.65
N LYS A 4 3.11 13.96 16.41
CA LYS A 4 1.78 14.58 16.34
C LYS A 4 1.40 15.17 14.97
N GLU A 5 2.30 15.24 14.01
CA GLU A 5 1.99 15.87 12.71
C GLU A 5 1.30 14.93 11.69
N SER A 6 1.25 13.62 11.92
CA SER A 6 0.62 12.68 10.98
C SER A 6 -0.89 12.48 11.19
N GLN A 7 -1.55 13.26 12.06
CA GLN A 7 -2.98 13.08 12.40
C GLN A 7 -3.95 13.88 11.50
N ASN A 8 -3.48 14.71 10.57
CA ASN A 8 -4.32 15.74 9.94
C ASN A 8 -4.32 15.74 8.40
N LYS A 9 -4.63 14.60 7.78
CA LYS A 9 -4.98 14.55 6.35
C LYS A 9 -6.31 13.88 6.03
N ILE A 10 -6.91 13.18 7.00
CA ILE A 10 -8.27 12.64 6.89
C ILE A 10 -9.26 13.80 7.03
N PRO A 11 -10.33 13.92 6.22
CA PRO A 11 -11.38 14.92 6.44
C PRO A 11 -12.07 14.73 7.79
N ASP A 12 -12.38 15.81 8.52
CA ASP A 12 -12.94 15.73 9.87
C ASP A 12 -14.24 14.93 9.98
N PHE A 13 -15.03 14.83 8.91
CA PHE A 13 -16.27 14.04 8.89
C PHE A 13 -16.02 12.53 8.75
N ASP A 14 -14.89 12.14 8.17
CA ASP A 14 -14.46 10.75 8.02
C ASP A 14 -13.50 10.33 9.14
N LYS A 15 -12.99 11.28 9.92
CA LYS A 15 -12.13 10.99 11.07
C LYS A 15 -12.89 10.14 12.09
N PRO A 16 -12.38 8.95 12.41
CA PRO A 16 -12.83 8.24 13.58
C PRO A 16 -12.59 9.06 14.85
N ASN A 17 -13.36 8.81 15.91
CA ASN A 17 -13.25 9.58 17.14
C ASN A 17 -12.02 9.15 17.95
N TRP A 18 -10.83 9.54 17.48
CA TRP A 18 -9.52 9.14 18.04
C TRP A 18 -9.31 9.52 19.51
N GLY A 19 -10.08 10.50 20.02
CA GLY A 19 -10.03 10.94 21.40
C GLY A 19 -10.96 10.16 22.35
N ASP A 20 -11.81 9.30 21.81
CA ASP A 20 -12.72 8.47 22.60
C ASP A 20 -12.00 7.18 23.03
N LYS A 21 -11.84 6.98 24.35
CA LYS A 21 -11.21 5.78 24.91
C LYS A 21 -11.99 4.49 24.62
N SER A 22 -13.25 4.60 24.22
CA SER A 22 -14.10 3.47 23.81
C SER A 22 -14.08 3.20 22.31
N PHE A 23 -13.44 4.08 21.53
CA PHE A 23 -13.35 3.89 20.08
C PHE A 23 -12.30 2.84 19.74
N ASP A 24 -12.77 1.77 19.13
CA ASP A 24 -11.97 0.69 18.60
C ASP A 24 -11.60 0.99 17.14
N TYR A 25 -10.39 1.51 16.97
CA TYR A 25 -9.83 1.85 15.66
C TYR A 25 -9.67 0.63 14.75
N PHE A 26 -9.21 -0.50 15.28
CA PHE A 26 -8.88 -1.66 14.44
C PHE A 26 -10.15 -2.31 13.92
N LYS A 27 -11.20 -2.37 14.73
CA LYS A 27 -12.55 -2.74 14.28
C LYS A 27 -13.09 -1.78 13.22
N TRP A 28 -12.92 -0.47 13.38
CA TRP A 28 -13.35 0.48 12.35
C TRP A 28 -12.59 0.28 11.03
N PHE A 29 -11.26 0.17 11.08
CA PHE A 29 -10.44 -0.10 9.90
C PHE A 29 -10.85 -1.41 9.21
N LYS A 30 -11.11 -2.47 9.99
CA LYS A 30 -11.61 -3.76 9.51
C LYS A 30 -12.89 -3.61 8.69
N PHE A 31 -13.84 -2.80 9.15
CA PHE A 31 -15.10 -2.58 8.45
C PHE A 31 -14.98 -1.67 7.22
N HIS A 32 -14.11 -0.66 7.26
CA HIS A 32 -14.08 0.40 6.25
C HIS A 32 -12.96 0.27 5.21
N HIS A 33 -11.80 -0.29 5.56
CA HIS A 33 -10.61 -0.25 4.71
C HIS A 33 -9.95 -1.61 4.46
N LEU A 34 -10.14 -2.60 5.33
CA LEU A 34 -9.48 -3.90 5.16
C LEU A 34 -9.82 -4.58 3.83
N LYS A 35 -11.08 -4.52 3.38
CA LYS A 35 -11.49 -5.05 2.07
C LYS A 35 -10.83 -4.32 0.90
N THR A 36 -10.59 -3.01 1.04
CA THR A 36 -9.88 -2.21 0.03
C THR A 36 -8.42 -2.66 -0.04
N LEU A 37 -7.76 -2.77 1.11
CA LEU A 37 -6.39 -3.27 1.22
C LEU A 37 -6.26 -4.69 0.63
N GLU A 38 -7.16 -5.60 1.00
CA GLU A 38 -7.23 -6.97 0.48
C GLU A 38 -7.39 -7.01 -1.04
N LYS A 39 -8.33 -6.22 -1.59
CA LYS A 39 -8.58 -6.13 -3.03
C LYS A 39 -7.30 -5.76 -3.79
N TYR A 40 -6.61 -4.69 -3.39
CA TYR A 40 -5.44 -4.22 -4.13
C TYR A 40 -4.21 -5.10 -3.89
N HIS A 41 -4.04 -5.68 -2.69
CA HIS A 41 -3.06 -6.73 -2.45
C HIS A 41 -3.24 -7.91 -3.42
N ASN A 42 -4.47 -8.41 -3.59
CA ASN A 42 -4.76 -9.52 -4.48
C ASN A 42 -4.53 -9.17 -5.96
N LEU A 43 -4.88 -7.95 -6.39
CA LEU A 43 -4.66 -7.49 -7.76
C LEU A 43 -3.15 -7.40 -8.09
N ILE A 44 -2.36 -6.80 -7.20
CA ILE A 44 -0.91 -6.63 -7.36
C ILE A 44 -0.22 -8.00 -7.36
N ASN A 45 -0.53 -8.87 -6.40
CA ASN A 45 0.03 -10.22 -6.34
C ASN A 45 -0.31 -11.05 -7.59
N LYS A 46 -1.55 -10.96 -8.08
CA LYS A 46 -1.98 -11.63 -9.31
C LYS A 46 -1.22 -11.10 -10.53
N GLN A 47 -0.96 -9.80 -10.59
CA GLN A 47 -0.21 -9.19 -11.66
C GLN A 47 1.27 -9.60 -11.62
N TYR A 48 1.89 -9.61 -10.43
CA TYR A 48 3.27 -10.08 -10.23
C TYR A 48 3.45 -11.56 -10.59
N LYS A 49 2.55 -12.43 -10.17
CA LYS A 49 2.60 -13.88 -10.50
C LYS A 49 2.52 -14.19 -11.99
N LYS A 50 2.01 -13.27 -12.81
CA LYS A 50 1.95 -13.41 -14.27
C LYS A 50 3.24 -12.95 -14.97
N LEU A 51 4.10 -12.22 -14.26
CA LEU A 51 5.36 -11.71 -14.79
C LEU A 51 6.39 -12.84 -14.85
N PRO A 52 6.92 -13.20 -16.02
CA PRO A 52 7.99 -14.19 -16.10
C PRO A 52 9.23 -13.69 -15.34
N LEU A 53 9.96 -14.62 -14.72
CA LEU A 53 11.18 -14.31 -13.96
C LEU A 53 12.16 -13.47 -14.78
N GLY A 54 12.61 -12.34 -14.23
CA GLY A 54 13.57 -11.44 -14.87
C GLY A 54 13.03 -10.67 -16.09
N LYS A 55 11.74 -10.74 -16.39
CA LYS A 55 11.10 -9.94 -17.45
C LYS A 55 10.44 -8.70 -16.88
N GLY A 56 10.56 -7.58 -17.58
CA GLY A 56 9.87 -6.34 -17.25
C GLY A 56 8.39 -6.37 -17.67
N TYR A 57 7.61 -5.46 -17.10
CA TYR A 57 6.22 -5.22 -17.49
C TYR A 57 6.12 -4.52 -18.83
N LYS A 58 5.02 -4.75 -19.54
CA LYS A 58 4.63 -3.89 -20.67
C LYS A 58 4.10 -2.56 -20.11
N SER A 59 4.18 -1.49 -20.91
CA SER A 59 3.75 -0.15 -20.48
C SER A 59 2.30 -0.08 -19.99
N GLU A 60 1.39 -0.87 -20.55
CA GLU A 60 0.01 -0.97 -20.08
C GLU A 60 -0.09 -1.59 -18.68
N ASP A 61 0.69 -2.63 -18.42
CA ASP A 61 0.76 -3.28 -17.12
C ASP A 61 1.42 -2.38 -16.06
N ILE A 62 2.42 -1.58 -16.45
CA ILE A 62 3.04 -0.57 -15.58
C ILE A 62 1.99 0.44 -15.11
N LYS A 63 1.22 1.02 -16.05
CA LYS A 63 0.14 1.97 -15.71
C LYS A 63 -0.89 1.34 -14.79
N LEU A 64 -1.23 0.08 -15.02
CA LEU A 64 -2.19 -0.63 -14.19
C LEU A 64 -1.65 -0.87 -12.77
N LEU A 65 -0.37 -1.24 -12.64
CA LEU A 65 0.28 -1.41 -11.35
C LEU A 65 0.33 -0.09 -10.58
N LEU A 66 0.76 1.00 -11.22
CA LEU A 66 0.81 2.33 -10.61
C LEU A 66 -0.57 2.77 -10.09
N ASN A 67 -1.63 2.55 -10.87
CA ASN A 67 -3.00 2.83 -10.42
C ASN A 67 -3.40 2.02 -9.18
N TYR A 68 -3.00 0.75 -9.09
CA TYR A 68 -3.28 -0.05 -7.89
C TYR A 68 -2.52 0.47 -6.66
N LEU A 69 -1.29 0.92 -6.86
CA LEU A 69 -0.47 1.51 -5.79
C LEU A 69 -1.06 2.84 -5.33
N ASP A 70 -1.52 3.69 -6.24
CA ASP A 70 -2.16 4.97 -5.91
C ASP A 70 -3.42 4.77 -5.04
N GLU A 71 -4.22 3.73 -5.33
CA GLU A 71 -5.38 3.39 -4.50
C GLU A 71 -4.99 2.86 -3.12
N LEU A 72 -3.87 2.14 -2.99
CA LEU A 72 -3.33 1.72 -1.69
C LEU A 72 -2.78 2.89 -0.89
N ILE A 73 -2.08 3.83 -1.53
CA ILE A 73 -1.45 4.98 -0.88
C ILE A 73 -2.51 5.89 -0.23
N LYS A 74 -3.74 5.93 -0.74
CA LYS A 74 -4.86 6.63 -0.07
C LYS A 74 -5.16 6.10 1.34
N LEU A 75 -4.71 4.89 1.67
CA LEU A 75 -4.83 4.29 2.99
C LEU A 75 -3.76 4.79 3.98
N TYR A 76 -2.76 5.58 3.56
CA TYR A 76 -1.59 5.97 4.37
C TYR A 76 -1.96 6.47 5.77
N ASP A 77 -2.85 7.46 5.85
CA ASP A 77 -3.22 8.10 7.11
C ASP A 77 -4.04 7.18 8.02
N TRP A 78 -4.51 6.06 7.47
CA TRP A 78 -5.30 5.05 8.15
C TRP A 78 -4.48 3.86 8.62
N LEU A 79 -3.16 3.90 8.49
CA LEU A 79 -2.26 2.87 9.01
C LEU A 79 -1.67 3.31 10.35
N PRO A 80 -1.34 2.38 11.25
CA PRO A 80 -0.62 2.72 12.47
C PRO A 80 0.83 3.11 12.16
N ASP A 81 1.41 3.94 13.03
CA ASP A 81 2.77 4.44 12.95
C ASP A 81 3.78 3.39 13.43
N THR A 82 3.98 2.35 12.61
CA THR A 82 4.84 1.20 12.90
C THR A 82 5.51 0.66 11.65
N SER A 83 6.50 -0.22 11.84
CA SER A 83 7.24 -0.89 10.76
C SER A 83 6.34 -1.68 9.78
N GLY A 84 5.19 -2.16 10.25
CA GLY A 84 4.22 -2.90 9.43
C GLY A 84 3.12 -2.04 8.81
N GLY A 85 2.94 -0.81 9.31
CA GLY A 85 1.95 0.16 8.84
C GLY A 85 2.60 1.25 7.98
N LYS A 86 2.64 2.49 8.50
CA LYS A 86 3.10 3.69 7.76
C LYS A 86 4.52 3.54 7.20
N ASP A 87 5.48 3.02 7.96
CA ASP A 87 6.86 2.83 7.45
C ASP A 87 6.93 1.94 6.20
N SER A 88 6.10 0.89 6.15
CA SER A 88 6.02 0.02 4.98
C SER A 88 5.33 0.70 3.80
N MET A 89 4.37 1.59 4.07
CA MET A 89 3.72 2.41 3.05
C MET A 89 4.65 3.51 2.53
N ASP A 90 5.49 4.13 3.36
CA ASP A 90 6.49 5.10 2.93
C ASP A 90 7.45 4.47 1.90
N LYS A 91 7.97 3.28 2.21
CA LYS A 91 8.78 2.52 1.25
C LYS A 91 8.01 2.13 -0.02
N LEU A 92 6.72 1.84 0.10
CA LEU A 92 5.88 1.56 -1.06
C LEU A 92 5.74 2.80 -1.95
N ILE A 93 5.60 3.99 -1.36
CA ILE A 93 5.56 5.27 -2.09
C ILE A 93 6.88 5.52 -2.81
N GLU A 94 8.01 5.30 -2.13
CA GLU A 94 9.35 5.39 -2.73
C GLU A 94 9.47 4.47 -3.95
N TYR A 95 9.17 3.17 -3.77
CA TYR A 95 9.23 2.21 -4.87
C TYR A 95 8.24 2.51 -5.99
N ARG A 96 7.04 3.02 -5.67
CA ARG A 96 6.05 3.44 -6.67
C ARG A 96 6.58 4.57 -7.54
N ASN A 97 7.22 5.57 -6.93
CA ASN A 97 7.80 6.71 -7.66
C ASN A 97 9.00 6.28 -8.50
N GLU A 98 9.90 5.48 -7.93
CA GLU A 98 11.04 4.91 -8.66
C GLU A 98 10.58 4.03 -9.84
N PHE A 99 9.50 3.26 -9.66
CA PHE A 99 8.95 2.39 -10.70
C PHE A 99 8.33 3.19 -11.85
N GLU A 100 7.65 4.30 -11.55
CA GLU A 100 7.18 5.22 -12.59
C GLU A 100 8.36 5.84 -13.33
N GLU A 101 9.33 6.41 -12.60
CA GLU A 101 10.48 7.11 -13.17
C GLU A 101 11.33 6.21 -14.08
N LEU A 102 11.58 4.97 -13.66
CA LEU A 102 12.46 4.07 -14.40
C LEU A 102 11.77 3.39 -15.60
N TYR A 103 10.47 3.12 -15.51
CA TYR A 103 9.83 2.19 -16.45
C TYR A 103 8.64 2.77 -17.22
N LEU A 104 7.96 3.80 -16.71
CA LEU A 104 6.82 4.38 -17.42
C LEU A 104 7.30 5.22 -18.61
N ASN A 105 6.91 4.84 -19.83
CA ASN A 105 7.33 5.46 -21.10
C ASN A 105 8.81 5.24 -21.49
N HIS A 106 9.51 4.33 -20.80
CA HIS A 106 10.85 3.88 -21.16
C HIS A 106 10.81 2.63 -22.06
N SER A 107 11.87 2.40 -22.86
CA SER A 107 11.96 1.26 -23.77
C SER A 107 11.99 -0.08 -23.03
N VAL A 108 11.35 -1.09 -23.60
CA VAL A 108 10.94 -2.40 -23.03
C VAL A 108 12.07 -3.28 -22.45
N ASP A 109 13.33 -2.83 -22.49
CA ASP A 109 14.51 -3.63 -22.12
C ASP A 109 14.93 -3.52 -20.65
N ASP A 110 14.35 -2.61 -19.86
CA ASP A 110 14.68 -2.52 -18.44
C ASP A 110 13.87 -3.56 -17.62
N ALA A 111 14.59 -4.42 -16.89
CA ALA A 111 14.00 -5.52 -16.12
C ALA A 111 13.30 -5.01 -14.84
N SER A 112 12.10 -4.45 -15.00
CA SER A 112 11.23 -3.98 -13.89
C SER A 112 10.82 -5.08 -12.90
N TYR A 113 11.22 -6.33 -13.13
CA TYR A 113 10.93 -7.49 -12.29
C TYR A 113 11.35 -7.29 -10.84
N TRP A 114 12.56 -6.79 -10.60
CA TRP A 114 13.12 -6.71 -9.25
C TRP A 114 12.40 -5.66 -8.41
N LEU A 115 12.16 -4.47 -8.97
CA LEU A 115 11.40 -3.44 -8.25
C LEU A 115 9.92 -3.85 -8.08
N ALA A 116 9.34 -4.58 -9.05
CA ALA A 116 8.01 -5.17 -8.89
C ALA A 116 7.93 -6.21 -7.76
N GLN A 117 8.99 -7.00 -7.56
CA GLN A 117 9.10 -7.93 -6.43
C GLN A 117 9.11 -7.19 -5.10
N GLU A 118 9.94 -6.14 -4.99
CA GLU A 118 10.01 -5.30 -3.80
C GLU A 118 8.66 -4.64 -3.47
N ILE A 119 7.99 -4.09 -4.48
CA ILE A 119 6.62 -3.57 -4.37
C ILE A 119 5.67 -4.64 -3.82
N ASN A 120 5.66 -5.83 -4.41
CA ASN A 120 4.78 -6.91 -3.99
C ASN A 120 5.05 -7.36 -2.54
N LEU A 121 6.31 -7.39 -2.11
CA LEU A 121 6.70 -7.71 -0.74
C LEU A 121 6.22 -6.65 0.26
N LYS A 122 6.30 -5.35 -0.09
CA LYS A 122 5.78 -4.28 0.76
C LYS A 122 4.27 -4.32 0.89
N VAL A 123 3.55 -4.50 -0.21
CA VAL A 123 2.08 -4.66 -0.18
C VAL A 123 1.67 -5.86 0.67
N PHE A 124 2.36 -6.99 0.54
CA PHE A 124 2.13 -8.18 1.38
C PHE A 124 2.37 -7.90 2.86
N THR A 125 3.44 -7.16 3.20
CA THR A 125 3.76 -6.79 4.58
C THR A 125 2.65 -5.96 5.20
N ILE A 126 2.19 -4.91 4.50
CA ILE A 126 1.11 -4.02 4.96
C ILE A 126 -0.19 -4.81 5.15
N TYR A 127 -0.56 -5.63 4.17
CA TYR A 127 -1.79 -6.43 4.23
C TYR A 127 -1.79 -7.39 5.43
N ASN A 128 -0.74 -8.19 5.61
CA ASN A 128 -0.72 -9.17 6.70
C ASN A 128 -0.66 -8.51 8.07
N TYR A 129 0.08 -7.41 8.19
CA TYR A 129 0.15 -6.68 9.43
C TYR A 129 -1.23 -6.12 9.83
N MET A 130 -1.93 -5.47 8.91
CA MET A 130 -3.29 -4.99 9.17
C MET A 130 -4.29 -6.13 9.39
N ASN A 131 -4.18 -7.23 8.64
CA ASN A 131 -5.05 -8.39 8.83
C ASN A 131 -4.88 -9.02 10.21
N ALA A 132 -3.63 -9.22 10.66
CA ALA A 132 -3.34 -9.80 11.97
C ALA A 132 -3.89 -8.93 13.11
N ILE A 133 -3.67 -7.63 13.07
CA ILE A 133 -4.16 -6.73 14.11
C ILE A 133 -5.69 -6.66 14.12
N CYS A 134 -6.35 -6.77 12.96
CA CYS A 134 -7.79 -6.87 12.88
C CYS A 134 -8.38 -8.24 13.31
N GLU A 135 -7.54 -9.27 13.49
CA GLU A 135 -7.94 -10.63 13.92
C GLU A 135 -7.66 -10.91 15.40
N GLU A 136 -6.67 -10.24 16.00
CA GLU A 136 -6.27 -10.41 17.42
C GLU A 136 -7.25 -9.77 18.43
N GLU A 137 -8.42 -9.30 17.99
CA GLU A 137 -9.49 -8.68 18.80
C GLU A 137 -10.81 -9.46 18.82
#